data_AF-A0A7X6FCI9-F1
#
_entry.id   AF-A0A7X6FCI9-F1
#
_cell.length_a   1.000
_cell.length_b   1.000
_cell.length_c   1.000
_cell.angle_alpha   90.00
_cell.angle_beta   90.00
_cell.angle_gamma   90.00
#
_symmetry.space_group_name_H-M   'P 1'
#
loop_
_entity.id
_entity.type
_entity.pdbx_description
1 polymer ?
#
loop_
_entity_poly.entity_id
_entity_poly.type
_entity_poly.pdbx_seq_one_letter_code
_entity_poly.pdbx_strand_id
1 'polypeptide(L)'
;MYNAKRDSESGGASHAIPSMGAIEGRITVLEVLAATSLRLLLKEGDKIAAKHALSSIRKAMRAKCNDVHLSADDSKSALAYVKELMDATLESAEFAGAQSLQDPMLVA
;
A
#
# COMPACT_ATOMS: atom_id res chain seq x y z
N MET A 1 -18.54 36.49 -21.57
CA MET A 1 -17.60 35.56 -20.90
C MET A 1 -18.04 35.40 -19.46
N TYR A 2 -18.46 34.19 -19.06
CA TYR A 2 -18.77 33.89 -17.67
C TYR A 2 -17.46 33.51 -16.96
N ASN A 3 -16.96 34.38 -16.11
CA ASN A 3 -15.82 34.09 -15.26
C ASN A 3 -16.30 33.20 -14.11
N ALA A 4 -16.17 31.88 -14.26
CA ALA A 4 -16.28 30.94 -13.14
C ALA A 4 -15.06 31.14 -12.24
N LYS A 5 -15.17 32.11 -11.32
CA LYS A 5 -14.29 32.20 -10.16
C LYS A 5 -14.48 30.89 -9.41
N ARG A 6 -13.49 29.99 -9.42
CA ARG A 6 -13.53 28.82 -8.55
C ARG A 6 -13.55 29.36 -7.13
N ASP A 7 -14.58 29.02 -6.37
CA ASP A 7 -14.61 29.22 -4.93
C ASP A 7 -13.56 28.31 -4.31
N SER A 8 -12.30 28.77 -4.34
CA SER A 8 -11.30 28.35 -3.38
C SER A 8 -11.58 29.12 -2.09
N GLU A 9 -12.74 28.90 -1.49
CA GLU A 9 -13.03 29.40 -0.16
C GLU A 9 -12.33 28.50 0.86
N SER A 10 -11.17 29.01 1.28
CA SER A 10 -10.56 28.70 2.56
C SER A 10 -11.54 29.03 3.69
N GLY A 11 -12.02 28.02 4.40
CA GLY A 11 -12.66 28.18 5.71
C GLY A 11 -14.13 27.76 5.77
N GLY A 12 -14.38 26.45 5.90
CA GLY A 12 -15.72 25.93 6.17
C GLY A 12 -15.75 24.42 6.40
N ALA A 13 -15.77 24.03 7.68
CA ALA A 13 -16.22 22.75 8.23
C ALA A 13 -15.85 21.42 7.50
N SER A 14 -14.84 20.72 8.05
CA SER A 14 -14.72 19.27 8.37
C SER A 14 -15.52 18.14 7.66
N HIS A 15 -16.31 18.39 6.61
CA HIS A 15 -17.23 17.42 6.00
C HIS A 15 -17.26 17.43 4.46
N ALA A 16 -16.34 18.14 3.80
CA ALA A 16 -16.18 17.99 2.36
C ALA A 16 -15.72 16.55 2.04
N ILE A 17 -16.44 15.84 1.17
CA ILE A 17 -15.96 14.59 0.58
C ILE A 17 -14.58 14.91 -0.02
N PRO A 18 -13.52 14.18 0.37
CA PRO A 18 -12.17 14.48 -0.09
C PRO A 18 -12.12 14.45 -1.62
N SER A 19 -11.32 15.33 -2.22
CA SER A 19 -11.08 15.30 -3.66
C SER A 19 -10.44 13.97 -4.07
N MET A 20 -10.60 13.58 -5.34
CA MET A 20 -9.99 12.34 -5.84
C MET A 20 -8.47 12.32 -5.58
N GLY A 21 -7.77 13.43 -5.86
CA GLY A 21 -6.33 13.54 -5.56
C GLY A 21 -5.99 13.42 -4.06
N ALA A 22 -6.88 13.87 -3.17
CA ALA A 22 -6.69 13.66 -1.73
C ALA A 22 -6.92 12.21 -1.30
N ILE A 23 -7.81 11.48 -1.98
CA ILE A 23 -8.01 10.04 -1.79
C ILE A 23 -6.80 9.27 -2.31
N GLU A 24 -6.38 9.53 -3.54
CA GLU A 24 -5.21 8.92 -4.17
C GLU A 24 -3.96 9.13 -3.32
N GLY A 25 -3.69 10.35 -2.86
CA GLY A 25 -2.55 10.63 -1.99
C GLY A 25 -2.56 9.82 -0.70
N ARG A 26 -3.72 9.60 -0.08
CA ARG A 26 -3.85 8.73 1.11
C ARG A 26 -3.58 7.27 0.78
N ILE A 27 -4.08 6.78 -0.36
CA ILE A 27 -3.83 5.41 -0.82
C ILE A 27 -2.33 5.21 -1.08
N THR A 28 -1.67 6.14 -1.78
CA THR A 28 -0.23 6.07 -2.06
C THR A 28 0.61 6.05 -0.77
N VAL A 29 0.26 6.85 0.24
CA VAL A 29 0.96 6.81 1.54
C VAL A 29 0.85 5.44 2.20
N LEU A 30 -0.35 4.84 2.20
CA LEU A 30 -0.57 3.52 2.76
C LEU A 30 0.17 2.43 1.98
N GLU A 31 0.22 2.55 0.65
CA GLU A 31 0.96 1.65 -0.22
C GLU A 31 2.46 1.67 0.08
N VAL A 32 3.07 2.86 0.10
CA VAL A 32 4.49 3.04 0.42
C VAL A 32 4.80 2.50 1.83
N LEU A 33 3.97 2.85 2.81
CA LEU A 33 4.14 2.38 4.19
C LEU A 33 4.10 0.85 4.29
N ALA A 34 3.12 0.22 3.63
CA ALA A 34 2.97 -1.23 3.63
C ALA A 34 4.15 -1.93 2.92
N ALA A 35 4.52 -1.46 1.73
CA ALA A 35 5.61 -2.03 0.94
C ALA A 35 6.97 -1.90 1.66
N THR A 36 7.27 -0.74 2.25
CA THR A 36 8.50 -0.54 3.02
C THR A 36 8.52 -1.44 4.26
N SER A 37 7.43 -1.51 5.02
CA SER A 37 7.35 -2.35 6.23
C SER A 37 7.55 -3.83 5.89
N LEU A 38 6.89 -4.29 4.82
CA LEU A 38 7.02 -5.66 4.35
C LEU A 38 8.44 -5.95 3.84
N ARG A 39 9.07 -5.02 3.11
CA ARG A 39 10.46 -5.17 2.65
C ARG A 39 11.43 -5.31 3.82
N LEU A 40 11.26 -4.54 4.89
CA LEU A 40 12.08 -4.65 6.09
C LEU A 40 11.91 -6.02 6.77
N LEU A 41 10.66 -6.50 6.89
CA LEU A 41 10.39 -7.84 7.42
C LEU A 41 11.02 -8.96 6.56
N LEU A 42 11.03 -8.78 5.24
CA LEU A 42 11.58 -9.73 4.29
C LEU A 42 13.10 -9.73 4.21
N LYS A 43 13.73 -8.55 4.34
CA LYS A 43 15.19 -8.39 4.29
C LYS A 43 15.88 -9.18 5.40
N GLU A 44 15.23 -9.35 6.54
CA GLU A 44 15.73 -10.16 7.66
C GLU A 44 15.74 -11.68 7.37
N GLY A 45 15.29 -12.11 6.18
CA GLY A 45 15.40 -13.49 5.70
C GLY A 45 14.33 -14.44 6.24
N ASP A 46 13.42 -13.97 7.09
CA ASP A 46 12.38 -14.80 7.69
C ASP A 46 11.18 -15.00 6.75
N LYS A 47 11.34 -15.95 5.83
CA LYS A 47 10.28 -16.41 4.90
C LYS A 47 9.04 -16.95 5.62
N ILE A 48 9.17 -17.41 6.87
CA ILE A 48 8.06 -17.92 7.67
C ILE A 48 7.25 -16.74 8.22
N ALA A 49 7.92 -15.73 8.79
CA ALA A 49 7.29 -14.49 9.23
C ALA A 49 6.59 -13.78 8.07
N ALA A 50 7.18 -13.77 6.88
CA ALA A 50 6.56 -13.24 5.67
C ALA A 50 5.23 -13.93 5.31
N LYS A 51 5.24 -15.26 5.28
CA LYS A 51 4.03 -16.07 5.00
C LYS A 51 2.98 -15.89 6.10
N HIS A 52 3.41 -15.78 7.35
CA HIS A 52 2.52 -15.52 8.47
C HIS A 52 1.89 -14.12 8.36
N ALA A 53 2.67 -13.09 8.03
CA ALA A 53 2.18 -11.74 7.79
C ALA A 53 1.15 -11.72 6.66
N LEU A 54 1.41 -12.41 5.53
CA LEU A 54 0.46 -12.56 4.43
C LEU A 54 -0.87 -13.18 4.89
N SER A 55 -0.80 -14.28 5.64
CA SER A 55 -1.99 -14.96 6.15
C SER A 55 -2.81 -14.05 7.06
N SER A 56 -2.14 -13.33 7.96
CA SER A 56 -2.75 -12.39 8.90
C SER A 56 -3.38 -11.19 8.18
N ILE A 57 -2.68 -10.59 7.20
CA ILE A 57 -3.20 -9.48 6.39
C ILE A 57 -4.44 -9.92 5.61
N ARG A 58 -4.42 -11.08 4.96
CA ARG A 58 -5.60 -11.59 4.22
C ARG A 58 -6.81 -11.83 5.13
N LYS A 59 -6.59 -12.36 6.34
CA LYS A 59 -7.66 -12.54 7.34
C LYS A 59 -8.22 -11.20 7.80
N ALA A 60 -7.35 -10.26 8.16
CA ALA A 60 -7.74 -8.92 8.57
C ALA A 60 -8.50 -8.18 7.46
N MET A 61 -8.06 -8.29 6.21
CA MET A 61 -8.72 -7.67 5.06
C MET A 61 -10.09 -8.28 4.79
N ARG A 62 -10.27 -9.60 4.89
CA ARG A 62 -11.60 -10.23 4.80
C ARG A 62 -12.55 -9.72 5.87
N ALA A 63 -12.09 -9.68 7.12
CA ALA A 63 -12.88 -9.13 8.23
C ALA A 63 -13.26 -7.68 7.94
N LYS A 64 -12.29 -6.86 7.52
CA LYS A 64 -12.53 -5.45 7.24
C LYS A 64 -13.49 -5.22 6.08
N CYS A 65 -13.37 -5.98 4.99
CA CYS A 65 -14.30 -5.90 3.85
C CYS A 65 -15.74 -6.21 4.28
N ASN A 66 -15.92 -7.19 5.16
CA ASN A 66 -17.22 -7.51 5.75
C ASN A 66 -17.73 -6.38 6.64
N ASP A 67 -16.88 -5.81 7.49
CA ASP A 67 -17.23 -4.71 8.40
C ASP A 67 -17.67 -3.43 7.67
N VAL A 68 -17.07 -3.17 6.49
CA VAL A 68 -17.44 -2.01 5.66
C VAL A 68 -18.49 -2.35 4.59
N HIS A 69 -19.06 -3.56 4.65
CA HIS A 69 -20.10 -4.05 3.74
C HIS A 69 -19.74 -3.92 2.25
N LEU A 70 -18.49 -4.20 1.89
CA LEU A 70 -18.09 -4.31 0.48
C LEU A 70 -18.87 -5.44 -0.19
N SER A 71 -19.20 -5.24 -1.47
CA SER A 71 -19.77 -6.32 -2.27
C SER A 71 -18.80 -7.50 -2.37
N ALA A 72 -19.29 -8.67 -2.77
CA ALA A 72 -18.45 -9.84 -2.98
C ALA A 72 -17.35 -9.58 -4.02
N ASP A 73 -17.69 -8.85 -5.09
CA ASP A 73 -16.76 -8.49 -6.16
C ASP A 73 -15.72 -7.47 -5.70
N ASP A 74 -16.13 -6.45 -4.95
CA ASP A 74 -15.19 -5.45 -4.40
C ASP A 74 -14.26 -6.08 -3.36
N SER A 75 -14.79 -6.97 -2.53
CA SER A 75 -13.99 -7.74 -1.56
C SER A 75 -12.97 -8.63 -2.27
N LYS A 76 -13.35 -9.28 -3.38
CA LYS A 76 -12.45 -10.08 -4.20
C LYS A 76 -11.36 -9.22 -4.83
N SER A 77 -11.73 -8.05 -5.35
CA SER A 77 -10.80 -7.06 -5.91
C SER A 77 -9.78 -6.60 -4.88
N ALA A 78 -10.23 -6.20 -3.67
CA ALA A 78 -9.35 -5.80 -2.58
C ALA A 78 -8.36 -6.90 -2.16
N LEU A 79 -8.83 -8.16 -2.10
CA LEU A 79 -7.97 -9.29 -1.78
C LEU A 79 -6.97 -9.65 -2.89
N ALA A 80 -7.32 -9.40 -4.15
CA ALA A 80 -6.39 -9.55 -5.27
C ALA A 80 -5.27 -8.49 -5.19
N TYR A 81 -5.63 -7.24 -4.93
CA TYR A 81 -4.67 -6.16 -4.77
C TYR A 81 -3.68 -6.39 -3.62
N VAL A 82 -4.13 -6.93 -2.48
CA VAL A 82 -3.24 -7.36 -1.39
C VAL A 82 -2.19 -8.36 -1.89
N LYS A 83 -2.58 -9.32 -2.73
CA LYS A 83 -1.63 -10.29 -3.28
C LYS A 83 -0.62 -9.61 -4.22
N GLU A 84 -1.10 -8.76 -5.13
CA GLU A 84 -0.25 -8.03 -6.08
C GLU A 84 0.80 -7.17 -5.37
N LEU A 85 0.39 -6.39 -4.36
CA LEU A 85 1.30 -5.54 -3.60
C LEU A 85 2.40 -6.36 -2.90
N MET A 86 2.05 -7.53 -2.39
CA MET A 86 3.01 -8.41 -1.71
C MET A 86 3.96 -9.09 -2.68
N ASP A 87 3.46 -9.59 -3.81
CA ASP A 87 4.30 -10.20 -4.86
C ASP A 87 5.30 -9.17 -5.40
N ALA A 88 4.84 -7.94 -5.71
CA ALA A 88 5.71 -6.86 -6.17
C ALA A 88 6.79 -6.48 -5.13
N THR A 89 6.44 -6.52 -3.84
CA THR A 89 7.40 -6.25 -2.76
C THR A 89 8.43 -7.37 -2.61
N LEU A 90 8.01 -8.63 -2.74
CA LEU A 90 8.89 -9.80 -2.70
C LEU A 90 9.87 -9.79 -3.86
N GLU A 91 9.38 -9.60 -5.08
CA GLU A 91 10.23 -9.47 -6.28
C GLU A 91 11.28 -8.37 -6.07
N SER A 92 10.84 -7.18 -5.64
CA SER A 92 11.75 -6.05 -5.36
C SER A 92 12.79 -6.37 -4.27
N ALA A 93 12.44 -7.14 -3.25
CA ALA A 93 13.35 -7.54 -2.18
C ALA A 93 14.37 -8.58 -2.67
N GLU A 94 13.97 -9.53 -3.52
CA GLU A 94 14.87 -10.50 -4.14
C GLU A 94 15.88 -9.83 -5.07
N PHE A 95 15.44 -8.83 -5.86
CA PHE A 95 16.35 -8.01 -6.67
C PHE A 95 17.34 -7.21 -5.82
N ALA A 96 16.91 -6.65 -4.69
CA ALA A 96 17.80 -5.94 -3.77
C ALA A 96 18.82 -6.88 -3.08
N GLY A 97 18.43 -8.11 -2.74
CA GLY A 97 19.33 -9.14 -2.23
C GLY A 97 20.40 -9.57 -3.25
N ALA A 98 20.03 -9.63 -4.53
CA ALA A 98 20.97 -9.92 -5.62
C ALA A 98 21.96 -8.77 -5.90
N GLN A 99 21.53 -7.51 -5.76
CA GLN A 99 22.41 -6.33 -5.90
C GLN A 99 23.38 -6.18 -4.72
N SER A 100 22.99 -6.59 -3.51
CA SER A 100 23.89 -6.61 -2.32
C SER A 100 25.12 -7.50 -2.49
N LEU A 101 25.12 -8.45 -3.44
CA LEU A 101 26.27 -9.31 -3.76
C LEU A 101 27.16 -8.72 -4.87
N GLN A 102 26.79 -7.57 -5.44
CA GLN A 102 27.47 -6.93 -6.57
C GLN A 102 28.04 -5.54 -6.23
N ASP A 103 28.19 -5.20 -4.95
CA ASP A 103 28.74 -3.90 -4.54
C ASP A 103 30.19 -4.03 -4.00
N PRO A 104 31.21 -4.09 -4.88
CA PRO A 104 32.63 -4.04 -4.49
C PRO A 104 33.13 -2.59 -4.37
N MET A 105 32.47 -1.72 -3.60
CA MET A 105 32.98 -0.35 -3.37
C MET A 105 32.86 0.18 -1.94
N LEU A 106 33.04 -0.70 -0.95
CA LEU A 106 33.28 -0.29 0.44
C LEU A 106 34.72 -0.62 0.89
N VAL A 107 35.70 -0.10 0.13
CA VAL A 107 37.07 0.16 0.60
C VAL A 107 37.55 1.47 -0.02
N ALA A 108 37.42 2.56 0.72
CA ALA A 108 38.31 3.73 0.72
C ALA A 108 38.04 4.57 1.97
#